data_AF-A0A2G9FWI8-F1
#
_entry.id   AF-A0A2G9FWI8-F1
#
_cell.length_a   1.000
_cell.length_b   1.000
_cell.length_c   1.000
_cell.angle_alpha   90.00
_cell.angle_beta   90.00
_cell.angle_gamma   90.00
#
_symmetry.space_group_name_H-M   'P 1'
#
loop_
_entity.id
_entity.type
_entity.pdbx_description
1 polymer ?
#
loop_
_entity_poly.entity_id
_entity_poly.type
_entity_poly.pdbx_seq_one_letter_code
_entity_poly.pdbx_strand_id
1 'polypeptide(L)'
;MAKVIVDSEYLKEVEKARRELRALIANKNCAPIMLRLAWHDAGTYDVNTKTGGPNGSIRNEEEFTHGANNGLKIAIDFCEQVKSKCPKITYADLYQVFKLGLIEQPHKPKI
;
A
#
# COMPACT_ATOMS: atom_id res chain seq x y z
N MET A 1 2.57 20.43 8.16
CA MET A 1 2.74 19.20 7.36
C MET A 1 4.18 19.15 6.87
N ALA A 2 4.82 17.98 6.88
CA ALA A 2 6.16 17.84 6.32
C ALA A 2 6.12 18.22 4.83
N LYS A 3 7.10 19.00 4.37
CA LYS A 3 7.24 19.35 2.96
C LYS A 3 7.54 18.06 2.20
N VAL A 4 6.64 17.63 1.33
CA VAL A 4 6.89 16.48 0.45
C VAL A 4 8.00 16.89 -0.52
N ILE A 5 9.18 16.29 -0.38
CA ILE A 5 10.31 16.50 -1.29
C ILE A 5 10.31 15.34 -2.28
N VAL A 6 9.37 15.37 -3.22
CA VAL A 6 9.39 14.46 -4.38
C VAL A 6 9.17 15.29 -5.63
N ASP A 7 9.73 14.85 -6.75
CA ASP A 7 9.56 15.55 -8.02
C ASP A 7 8.15 15.35 -8.60
N SER A 8 7.83 16.16 -9.61
CA SER A 8 6.52 16.12 -10.28
C SER A 8 6.24 14.80 -11.01
N GLU A 9 7.28 14.03 -11.33
CA GLU A 9 7.13 12.77 -12.04
C GLU A 9 6.72 11.66 -11.08
N TYR A 10 7.31 11.64 -9.88
CA TYR A 10 6.89 10.76 -8.80
C TYR A 10 5.41 10.97 -8.46
N LEU A 11 4.96 12.22 -8.34
CA LEU A 11 3.54 12.52 -8.08
C LEU A 11 2.61 11.97 -9.18
N LYS A 12 2.99 12.11 -10.45
CA LYS A 12 2.22 11.54 -11.57
C LYS A 12 2.14 10.02 -11.50
N GLU A 13 3.21 9.37 -11.07
CA GLU A 13 3.26 7.91 -10.86
C GLU A 13 2.40 7.47 -9.68
N VAL A 14 2.38 8.22 -8.58
CA VAL A 14 1.44 7.97 -7.45
C VAL A 14 -0.02 8.07 -7.90
N GLU A 15 -0.36 9.11 -8.68
CA GLU A 15 -1.71 9.26 -9.24
C GLU A 15 -2.08 8.11 -10.18
N LYS A 16 -1.14 7.66 -11.02
CA LYS A 16 -1.33 6.53 -11.92
C LYS A 16 -1.55 5.23 -11.13
N ALA A 17 -0.68 4.95 -10.16
CA ALA A 17 -0.80 3.77 -9.30
C ALA A 17 -2.13 3.76 -8.55
N ARG A 18 -2.60 4.90 -8.04
CA ARG A 18 -3.92 5.02 -7.40
C ARG A 18 -5.06 4.59 -8.32
N ARG A 19 -5.04 5.03 -9.58
CA ARG A 19 -6.08 4.66 -10.57
C ARG A 19 -6.04 3.18 -10.91
N GLU A 20 -4.85 2.63 -11.18
CA GLU A 20 -4.64 1.21 -11.45
C GLU A 20 -5.10 0.34 -10.27
N LEU A 21 -4.76 0.75 -9.03
CA LEU A 21 -5.14 0.02 -7.82
C LEU A 21 -6.65 0.07 -7.59
N ARG A 22 -7.30 1.22 -7.79
CA ARG A 22 -8.77 1.33 -7.72
C ARG A 22 -9.45 0.41 -8.73
N ALA A 23 -8.96 0.36 -9.97
CA ALA A 23 -9.50 -0.51 -11.01
C ALA A 23 -9.31 -2.00 -10.67
N LEU A 24 -8.12 -2.39 -10.20
CA LEU A 24 -7.83 -3.76 -9.77
C LEU A 24 -8.74 -4.18 -8.62
N ILE A 25 -8.90 -3.32 -7.62
CA ILE A 25 -9.72 -3.61 -6.43
C ILE A 25 -11.19 -3.79 -6.80
N ALA A 26 -11.71 -2.94 -7.68
CA ALA A 26 -13.08 -3.09 -8.19
C ALA A 26 -13.24 -4.39 -9.00
N ASN A 27 -12.26 -4.73 -9.84
CA ASN A 27 -12.32 -5.93 -10.68
C ASN A 27 -12.21 -7.24 -9.87
N LYS A 28 -11.34 -7.28 -8.86
CA LYS A 28 -11.04 -8.48 -8.06
C LYS A 28 -11.85 -8.57 -6.77
N ASN A 29 -12.61 -7.53 -6.44
CA ASN A 29 -13.33 -7.40 -5.17
C ASN A 29 -12.43 -7.67 -3.93
N CYS A 30 -11.20 -7.16 -3.96
CA CYS A 30 -10.16 -7.48 -2.98
C CYS A 30 -9.89 -6.36 -1.95
N ALA A 31 -10.80 -5.38 -1.81
CA ALA A 31 -10.61 -4.25 -0.89
C ALA A 31 -10.24 -4.66 0.55
N PRO A 32 -10.85 -5.70 1.17
CA PRO A 32 -10.48 -6.10 2.53
C PRO A 32 -9.04 -6.58 2.68
N ILE A 33 -8.53 -7.37 1.72
CA ILE A 33 -7.16 -7.91 1.81
C ILE A 33 -6.12 -6.83 1.48
N MET A 34 -6.45 -5.85 0.64
CA MET A 34 -5.60 -4.68 0.39
C MET A 34 -5.52 -3.79 1.63
N LEU A 35 -6.63 -3.59 2.36
CA LEU A 35 -6.63 -2.87 3.63
C LEU A 35 -5.76 -3.60 4.67
N ARG A 36 -5.92 -4.92 4.75
CA ARG A 36 -5.12 -5.76 5.66
C ARG A 36 -3.63 -5.67 5.34
N LEU A 37 -3.24 -5.73 4.07
CA LEU A 37 -1.84 -5.56 3.67
C LEU A 37 -1.27 -4.22 4.17
N ALA A 38 -1.97 -3.12 3.89
CA ALA A 38 -1.55 -1.78 4.29
C ALA A 38 -1.46 -1.61 5.82
N TRP A 39 -2.38 -2.25 6.56
CA TRP A 39 -2.36 -2.27 8.03
C TRP A 39 -1.17 -3.07 8.57
N HIS A 40 -0.93 -4.27 8.07
CA HIS A 40 0.12 -5.14 8.56
C HIS A 40 1.53 -4.58 8.28
N ASP A 41 1.75 -3.99 7.10
CA ASP A 41 3.01 -3.30 6.79
C ASP A 41 3.26 -2.13 7.77
N ALA A 42 2.23 -1.32 8.02
CA ALA A 42 2.34 -0.19 8.95
C ALA A 42 2.46 -0.60 10.43
N GLY A 43 1.84 -1.71 10.80
CA GLY A 43 1.64 -2.14 12.18
C GLY A 43 2.90 -2.67 12.87
N THR A 44 4.02 -2.79 12.16
CA THR A 44 5.31 -3.23 12.70
C THR A 44 6.11 -2.10 13.35
N TYR A 45 5.63 -0.85 13.32
CA TYR A 45 6.37 0.30 13.84
C TYR A 45 6.52 0.25 15.37
N ASP A 46 7.77 0.28 15.83
CA ASP A 46 8.12 0.43 17.25
C ASP A 46 8.68 1.84 17.51
N VAL A 47 8.04 2.58 18.42
CA VAL A 47 8.38 3.98 18.72
C VAL A 47 9.72 4.15 19.46
N ASN A 48 10.13 3.16 20.24
CA ASN A 48 11.33 3.24 21.07
C ASN A 48 12.58 3.02 20.21
N THR A 49 12.52 2.04 19.32
CA THR A 49 13.61 1.65 18.43
C THR A 49 13.57 2.39 17.09
N LYS A 50 12.42 2.98 16.73
CA LYS A 50 12.15 3.59 15.42
C LYS A 50 12.35 2.61 14.26
N THR A 51 12.00 1.35 14.48
CA THR A 51 12.09 0.27 13.48
C THR A 51 10.70 -0.18 13.02
N GLY A 52 10.65 -0.88 11.88
CA GLY A 52 9.39 -1.29 11.25
C GLY A 52 8.63 -0.14 10.61
N GLY A 53 7.32 -0.30 10.50
CA GLY A 53 6.40 0.68 9.92
C GLY A 53 6.20 0.53 8.41
N PRO A 54 5.44 1.45 7.79
CA PRO A 54 4.97 1.34 6.41
C PRO A 54 6.09 1.60 5.40
N ASN A 55 7.04 0.67 5.32
CA ASN A 55 8.26 0.78 4.52
C ASN A 55 8.28 -0.26 3.37
N GLY A 56 7.22 -1.04 3.22
CA GLY A 56 7.06 -2.07 2.21
C GLY A 56 7.81 -3.37 2.48
N SER A 57 8.39 -3.56 3.67
CA SER A 57 9.14 -4.77 4.04
C SER A 57 8.28 -6.03 4.01
N ILE A 58 6.95 -5.89 4.18
CA ILE A 58 6.02 -7.02 4.14
C ILE A 58 6.08 -7.85 2.85
N ARG A 59 6.66 -7.33 1.77
CA ARG A 59 6.86 -8.05 0.50
C ARG A 59 7.96 -9.11 0.55
N ASN A 60 8.87 -9.01 1.53
CA ASN A 60 10.01 -9.90 1.68
C ASN A 60 9.52 -11.23 2.28
N GLU A 61 10.16 -12.34 1.87
CA GLU A 61 9.76 -13.69 2.28
C GLU A 61 9.81 -13.87 3.79
N GLU A 62 10.82 -13.30 4.45
CA GLU A 62 10.96 -13.33 5.89
C GLU A 62 9.73 -12.75 6.60
N GLU A 63 9.10 -11.73 6.02
CA GLU A 63 7.97 -11.05 6.65
C GLU A 63 6.60 -11.57 6.21
N PHE A 64 6.35 -11.83 4.91
CA PHE A 64 5.02 -12.34 4.52
C PHE A 64 4.76 -13.77 4.99
N THR A 65 5.81 -14.53 5.34
CA THR A 65 5.70 -15.88 5.92
C THR A 65 5.43 -15.88 7.43
N HIS A 66 5.48 -14.72 8.10
CA HIS A 66 5.03 -14.61 9.49
C HIS A 66 3.57 -15.08 9.62
N GLY A 67 3.25 -15.85 10.66
CA GLY A 67 1.90 -16.41 10.84
C GLY A 67 0.77 -15.36 10.85
N ALA A 68 1.04 -14.15 11.36
CA ALA A 68 0.11 -13.02 11.32
C ALA A 68 -0.20 -12.53 9.89
N ASN A 69 0.72 -12.75 8.94
CA ASN A 69 0.66 -12.31 7.55
C ASN A 69 0.14 -13.39 6.59
N ASN A 70 -0.30 -14.54 7.12
CA ASN A 70 -0.87 -15.62 6.32
C ASN A 70 -1.94 -15.11 5.33
N GLY A 71 -1.75 -15.44 4.06
CA GLY A 71 -2.60 -15.03 2.94
C GLY A 71 -2.26 -13.67 2.30
N LEU A 72 -1.40 -12.84 2.91
CA LEU A 72 -1.07 -11.51 2.35
C LEU A 72 -0.24 -11.56 1.08
N LYS A 73 0.38 -12.71 0.75
CA LYS A 73 1.05 -12.92 -0.54
C LYS A 73 0.13 -12.64 -1.74
N ILE A 74 -1.16 -12.95 -1.63
CA ILE A 74 -2.15 -12.65 -2.68
C ILE A 74 -2.25 -11.13 -2.93
N ALA A 75 -2.29 -10.33 -1.87
CA ALA A 75 -2.35 -8.87 -2.00
C ALA A 75 -1.03 -8.28 -2.51
N ILE A 76 0.11 -8.86 -2.09
CA ILE A 76 1.43 -8.51 -2.62
C ILE A 76 1.47 -8.76 -4.14
N ASP A 77 1.01 -9.91 -4.61
CA ASP A 77 0.99 -10.26 -6.03
C ASP A 77 0.05 -9.35 -6.86
N PHE A 78 -1.04 -8.86 -6.27
CA PHE A 78 -1.86 -7.81 -6.89
C PHE A 78 -1.11 -6.49 -6.99
N CYS A 79 -0.38 -6.10 -5.95
CA CYS A 79 0.45 -4.90 -5.99
C CYS A 79 1.57 -5.03 -7.03
N GLU A 80 2.17 -6.20 -7.24
CA GLU A 80 3.19 -6.42 -8.29
C GLU A 80 2.65 -6.09 -9.70
N GLN A 81 1.38 -6.40 -9.97
CA GLN A 81 0.73 -6.05 -11.25
C GLN A 81 0.65 -4.52 -11.45
N VAL A 82 0.42 -3.77 -10.38
CA VAL A 82 0.39 -2.30 -10.44
C VAL A 82 1.81 -1.74 -10.50
N LYS A 83 2.72 -2.28 -9.69
CA LYS A 83 4.12 -1.88 -9.61
C LYS A 83 4.84 -2.01 -10.95
N SER A 84 4.57 -3.09 -11.71
CA SER A 84 5.14 -3.26 -13.05
C SER A 84 4.73 -2.16 -14.05
N LYS A 85 3.55 -1.55 -13.87
CA LYS A 85 3.07 -0.41 -14.68
C LYS A 85 3.53 0.96 -14.15
N CYS A 86 3.90 1.01 -12.88
CA CYS A 86 4.30 2.23 -12.16
C CYS A 86 5.67 2.02 -11.50
N PRO A 87 6.76 1.87 -12.28
CA PRO A 87 8.06 1.47 -11.72
C PRO A 87 8.64 2.49 -10.74
N LYS A 88 8.25 3.78 -10.80
CA LYS A 88 8.85 4.82 -9.95
C LYS A 88 8.29 4.86 -8.54
N ILE A 89 7.03 4.48 -8.31
CA ILE A 89 6.43 4.50 -6.97
C ILE A 89 7.12 3.50 -6.05
N THR A 90 7.43 3.84 -4.80
CA THR A 90 7.97 2.86 -3.85
C THR A 90 6.90 1.82 -3.46
N TYR A 91 7.32 0.66 -2.97
CA TYR A 91 6.38 -0.33 -2.42
C TYR A 91 5.64 0.21 -1.19
N ALA A 92 6.34 0.95 -0.32
CA ALA A 92 5.76 1.65 0.81
C ALA A 92 4.57 2.54 0.38
N ASP A 93 4.79 3.41 -0.59
CA ASP A 93 3.73 4.29 -1.09
C ASP A 93 2.64 3.51 -1.84
N LEU A 94 2.99 2.46 -2.60
CA LEU A 94 2.01 1.63 -3.28
C LEU A 94 1.05 0.93 -2.30
N TYR A 95 1.55 0.44 -1.18
CA TYR A 95 0.72 -0.21 -0.16
C TYR A 95 -0.14 0.80 0.59
N GLN A 96 0.35 2.03 0.81
CA GLN A 96 -0.40 3.06 1.55
C GLN A 96 -1.30 3.96 0.68
N VAL A 97 -1.06 4.10 -0.63
CA VAL A 97 -1.85 4.97 -1.54
C VAL A 97 -3.31 4.51 -1.64
N PHE A 98 -3.58 3.25 -1.31
CA PHE A 98 -4.94 2.72 -1.17
C PHE A 98 -5.79 3.51 -0.17
N LYS A 99 -5.23 3.94 0.97
CA LYS A 99 -5.98 4.64 2.03
C LYS A 99 -6.56 5.97 1.53
N LEU A 100 -5.77 6.74 0.76
CA LEU A 100 -6.24 7.98 0.15
C LEU A 100 -7.42 7.73 -0.81
N GLY A 101 -7.46 6.55 -1.44
CA GLY A 101 -8.49 6.17 -2.39
C GLY A 101 -9.85 5.84 -1.79
N LEU A 102 -9.88 5.29 -0.56
CA LEU A 102 -11.09 4.85 0.15
C LEU A 102 -11.79 5.96 0.94
N ILE A 103 -11.03 6.93 1.44
CA ILE A 103 -11.54 8.01 2.32
C ILE A 103 -12.35 9.07 1.52
N GLU A 104 -12.16 9.14 0.20
CA GLU A 104 -12.91 10.04 -0.70
C GLU A 104 -14.30 9.53 -1.13
N GLN A 105 -14.73 8.36 -0.67
CA GLN A 105 -16.11 7.90 -0.90
C GLN A 105 -17.05 8.69 0.02
N PRO A 106 -18.04 9.45 -0.51
CA PRO A 106 -18.87 10.38 0.27
C PRO A 106 -19.76 9.71 1.36
N HIS A 107 -19.71 8.39 1.52
CA HIS A 107 -20.57 7.62 2.42
C HIS A 107 -19.82 6.72 3.41
N LYS A 108 -18.50 6.88 3.60
CA LYS A 108 -17.77 6.17 4.66
C LYS A 108 -17.03 7.13 5.58
N PRO A 109 -16.96 6.85 6.89
CA PRO A 109 -16.28 7.72 7.85
C PRO A 109 -14.82 7.91 7.43
N LYS A 110 -14.38 9.17 7.47
CA LYS A 110 -13.00 9.57 7.23
C LYS A 110 -12.16 9.04 8.39
N ILE A 111 -11.14 8.25 8.10
CA ILE A 111 -10.10 7.82 9.05
C ILE A 111 -8.93 8.79 8.92
#